data_AF-F6HG35-F1
#
_entry.id   AF-F6HG35-F1
#
_cell.length_a   1.000
_cell.length_b   1.000
_cell.length_c   1.000
_cell.angle_alpha   90.00
_cell.angle_beta   90.00
_cell.angle_gamma   90.00
#
_symmetry.space_group_name_H-M   'P 1'
#
loop_
_entity.id
_entity.type
_entity.pdbx_description
1 polymer ?
#
loop_
_entity_poly.entity_id
_entity_poly.type
_entity_poly.pdbx_seq_one_letter_code
_entity_poly.pdbx_strand_id
1 'polypeptide(L)'
;MLPKYDTRRAKMEQFYFAEEIKNIISCEGSARVERHQRLDQWRRRMSRAGFQSSPMKMITEAKQWLEKVKLCDGYTIVDEKGCLVLGWKSKPIIAASCWKCS
;
A
#
# COMPACT_ATOMS: atom_id res chain seq x y z
N MET A 1 -19.08 -6.32 -2.89
CA MET A 1 -19.04 -5.02 -2.19
C MET A 1 -19.84 -5.15 -0.90
N LEU A 2 -19.35 -4.62 0.23
CA LEU A 2 -20.09 -4.70 1.50
C LEU A 2 -21.36 -3.80 1.47
N PRO A 3 -22.47 -4.22 2.08
CA PRO A 3 -23.69 -3.42 2.19
C PRO A 3 -23.44 -2.04 2.81
N LYS A 4 -24.28 -1.05 2.47
CA LYS A 4 -24.16 0.33 3.00
C LYS A 4 -24.28 0.38 4.53
N TYR A 5 -25.09 -0.49 5.12
CA TYR A 5 -25.33 -0.55 6.57
C TYR A 5 -24.43 -1.59 7.27
N ASP A 6 -23.40 -2.12 6.60
CA ASP A 6 -22.44 -3.02 7.23
C ASP A 6 -21.58 -2.25 8.25
N THR A 7 -21.71 -2.62 9.53
CA THR A 7 -21.03 -1.93 10.62
C THR A 7 -19.51 -2.07 10.57
N ARG A 8 -18.97 -3.14 9.96
CA ARG A 8 -17.53 -3.34 9.79
C ARG A 8 -16.99 -2.36 8.75
N ARG A 9 -17.73 -2.17 7.67
CA ARG A 9 -17.43 -1.15 6.66
C ARG A 9 -17.46 0.24 7.29
N ALA A 10 -18.53 0.58 8.00
CA ALA A 10 -18.67 1.88 8.64
C ALA A 10 -17.52 2.16 9.63
N LYS A 11 -17.15 1.17 10.45
CA LYS A 11 -16.01 1.30 11.37
C LYS A 11 -14.67 1.54 10.65
N MET A 12 -14.42 0.82 9.55
CA MET A 12 -13.20 1.02 8.74
C MET A 12 -13.16 2.43 8.14
N GLU A 13 -14.26 2.86 7.52
CA GLU A 13 -14.37 4.18 6.90
C GLU A 13 -14.24 5.32 7.93
N GLN A 14 -14.88 5.19 9.11
CA GLN A 14 -14.90 6.25 10.13
C GLN A 14 -13.63 6.33 10.97
N PHE A 15 -13.10 5.20 11.45
CA PHE A 15 -12.03 5.23 12.45
C PHE A 15 -10.63 5.10 11.86
N TYR A 16 -10.51 4.71 10.59
CA TYR A 16 -9.22 4.60 9.92
C TYR A 16 -9.12 5.62 8.79
N PHE A 17 -9.95 5.48 7.75
CA PHE A 17 -9.84 6.35 6.57
C PHE A 17 -10.21 7.81 6.87
N ALA A 18 -11.28 8.08 7.63
CA ALA A 18 -11.64 9.47 7.93
C ALA A 18 -10.59 10.17 8.81
N GLU A 19 -10.00 9.47 9.78
CA GLU A 19 -8.95 10.04 10.63
C GLU A 19 -7.65 10.31 9.83
N GLU A 20 -7.28 9.39 8.94
CA GLU A 20 -6.16 9.59 8.02
C GLU A 20 -6.39 10.77 7.08
N ILE A 21 -7.57 10.84 6.43
CA ILE A 21 -7.96 11.96 5.56
C ILE A 21 -7.91 13.28 6.33
N LYS A 22 -8.48 13.30 7.54
CA LYS A 22 -8.47 14.47 8.42
C LYS A 22 -7.06 14.91 8.75
N ASN A 23 -6.16 14.00 9.11
CA ASN A 23 -4.78 14.35 9.39
C ASN A 23 -4.07 14.90 8.15
N ILE A 24 -4.25 14.28 6.99
CA ILE A 24 -3.63 14.70 5.72
C ILE A 24 -4.07 16.11 5.31
N ILE A 25 -5.36 16.44 5.45
CA ILE A 25 -5.95 17.68 4.94
C ILE A 25 -5.87 18.83 5.95
N SER A 26 -6.14 18.57 7.23
CA SER A 26 -6.36 19.64 8.22
C SER A 26 -5.17 19.92 9.13
N CYS A 27 -4.20 19.01 9.23
CA CYS A 27 -3.01 19.20 10.05
C CYS A 27 -1.84 19.70 9.19
N GLU A 28 -0.95 20.49 9.80
CA GLU A 28 0.26 21.00 9.15
C GLU A 28 1.49 20.86 10.05
N GLY A 29 2.68 21.07 9.47
CA GLY A 29 3.94 21.02 10.22
C GLY A 29 4.12 19.69 10.96
N SER A 30 4.51 19.75 12.23
CA SER A 30 4.66 18.57 13.08
C SER A 30 3.35 17.88 13.44
N ALA A 31 2.20 18.57 13.34
CA ALA A 31 0.89 17.98 13.63
C ALA A 31 0.39 17.06 12.50
N ARG A 32 0.87 17.25 11.26
CA ARG A 32 0.60 16.31 10.17
C ARG A 32 1.53 15.11 10.24
N VAL A 33 1.01 14.00 10.73
CA VAL A 33 1.73 12.73 10.90
C VAL A 33 1.63 11.85 9.65
N GLU A 34 0.46 11.84 8.99
CA GLU A 34 0.23 11.05 7.79
C GLU A 34 0.89 11.70 6.57
N ARG A 35 1.96 11.06 6.08
CA ARG A 35 2.84 11.60 5.04
C ARG A 35 3.22 10.52 4.04
N HIS A 36 2.21 9.90 3.43
CA HIS A 36 2.39 8.89 2.40
C HIS A 36 3.25 9.40 1.24
N GLN A 37 4.13 8.53 0.77
CA GLN A 37 5.02 8.80 -0.35
C GLN A 37 5.00 7.64 -1.31
N ARG A 38 5.24 7.95 -2.59
CA ARG A 38 5.32 6.95 -3.66
C ARG A 38 6.51 6.01 -3.43
N LEU A 39 6.41 4.80 -3.98
CA LEU A 39 7.45 3.76 -3.88
C LEU A 39 8.84 4.27 -4.30
N ASP A 40 8.95 5.05 -5.37
CA ASP A 40 10.22 5.61 -5.81
C ASP A 40 10.85 6.63 -4.83
N GLN A 41 10.04 7.32 -4.03
CA GLN A 41 10.54 8.18 -2.96
C GLN A 41 11.16 7.34 -1.84
N TRP A 42 10.49 6.26 -1.44
CA TRP A 42 11.01 5.29 -0.48
C TRP A 42 12.27 4.60 -0.97
N ARG A 43 12.32 4.25 -2.26
CA ARG A 43 13.50 3.65 -2.89
C ARG A 43 14.74 4.52 -2.75
N ARG A 44 14.59 5.83 -3.02
CA ARG A 44 15.66 6.82 -2.85
C ARG A 44 16.06 6.97 -1.37
N ARG A 45 15.11 6.96 -0.44
CA ARG A 45 15.38 7.06 1.01
C ARG A 45 16.18 5.86 1.51
N MET A 46 15.74 4.64 1.18
CA MET A 46 16.42 3.41 1.59
C MET A 46 17.83 3.32 1.01
N SER A 47 18.00 3.64 -0.28
CA SER A 47 19.32 3.68 -0.91
C SER A 47 20.26 4.70 -0.28
N ARG A 48 19.78 5.90 0.07
CA ARG A 48 20.58 6.92 0.77
C ARG A 48 21.00 6.50 2.18
N ALA A 49 20.22 5.62 2.80
CA ALA A 49 20.54 5.02 4.10
C ALA A 49 21.47 3.77 3.98
N GLY A 50 21.98 3.46 2.78
CA GLY A 50 22.91 2.35 2.55
C GLY A 50 22.24 1.00 2.23
N PHE A 51 20.90 0.93 2.21
CA PHE A 51 20.22 -0.32 1.88
C PHE A 51 20.22 -0.59 0.38
N GLN A 52 20.43 -1.85 0.01
CA GLN A 52 20.31 -2.31 -1.36
C GLN A 52 18.96 -3.01 -1.57
N SER A 53 18.27 -2.66 -2.65
CA SER A 53 17.01 -3.30 -3.02
C SER A 53 17.25 -4.78 -3.37
N SER A 54 16.39 -5.67 -2.88
CA SER A 54 16.38 -7.09 -3.22
C SER A 54 15.02 -7.46 -3.82
N PRO A 55 14.97 -8.26 -4.89
CA PRO A 55 13.70 -8.67 -5.49
C PRO A 55 12.89 -9.56 -4.53
N MET A 56 11.57 -9.35 -4.47
CA MET A 56 10.66 -10.23 -3.77
C MET A 56 10.47 -11.53 -4.55
N LYS A 57 10.74 -12.67 -3.90
CA LYS A 57 10.59 -14.00 -4.52
C LYS A 57 9.12 -14.41 -4.72
N MET A 58 8.22 -13.91 -3.86
CA MET A 58 6.83 -14.38 -3.74
C MET A 58 5.82 -13.62 -4.62
N ILE A 59 6.27 -12.77 -5.58
CA ILE A 59 5.35 -11.93 -6.36
C ILE A 59 4.43 -12.78 -7.24
N THR A 60 4.96 -13.83 -7.85
CA THR A 60 4.19 -14.72 -8.73
C THR A 60 3.12 -15.48 -7.95
N GLU A 61 3.48 -16.00 -6.79
CA GLU A 61 2.59 -16.70 -5.87
C GLU A 61 1.51 -15.75 -5.34
N ALA A 62 1.85 -14.50 -5.04
CA ALA A 62 0.88 -13.50 -4.61
C ALA A 62 -0.14 -13.15 -5.72
N LYS A 63 0.31 -13.04 -6.98
CA LYS A 63 -0.58 -12.85 -8.13
C LYS A 63 -1.54 -14.04 -8.30
N GLN A 64 -1.01 -15.26 -8.29
CA GLN A 64 -1.82 -16.48 -8.38
C GLN A 64 -2.79 -16.62 -7.21
N TRP A 65 -2.36 -16.26 -6.00
CA TRP A 65 -3.24 -16.25 -4.83
C TRP A 65 -4.39 -15.26 -5.04
N LEU A 66 -4.11 -14.04 -5.50
CA LEU A 66 -5.14 -13.03 -5.73
C LEU A 66 -6.19 -13.50 -6.76
N GLU A 67 -5.75 -14.14 -7.84
CA GLU A 67 -6.63 -14.74 -8.85
C GLU A 67 -7.50 -15.87 -8.26
N LYS A 68 -6.95 -16.68 -7.34
CA LYS A 68 -7.65 -17.80 -6.71
C LYS A 68 -8.69 -17.36 -5.68
N VAL A 69 -8.37 -16.40 -4.82
CA VAL A 69 -9.26 -16.06 -3.69
C VAL A 69 -10.53 -15.34 -4.15
N LYS A 70 -10.53 -14.69 -5.33
CA LYS A 70 -11.71 -14.00 -5.90
C LYS A 70 -12.47 -13.12 -4.88
N LEU A 71 -11.74 -12.53 -3.91
CA LEU A 71 -12.31 -11.75 -2.80
C LEU A 71 -13.17 -10.59 -3.31
N CYS A 72 -12.68 -9.88 -4.34
CA CYS A 72 -13.39 -8.78 -4.97
C CYS A 72 -12.78 -8.47 -6.35
N ASP A 73 -13.63 -8.35 -7.37
CA ASP A 73 -13.20 -7.94 -8.71
C ASP A 73 -12.65 -6.52 -8.67
N GLY A 74 -11.37 -6.38 -9.04
CA GLY A 74 -10.71 -5.08 -9.15
C GLY A 74 -9.36 -4.99 -8.46
N TYR A 75 -9.01 -5.89 -7.54
CA TYR A 75 -7.64 -5.94 -7.03
C TYR A 75 -6.65 -6.38 -8.09
N THR A 76 -5.46 -5.78 -8.08
CA THR A 76 -4.37 -6.03 -9.02
C THR A 76 -3.05 -6.10 -8.28
N ILE A 77 -2.14 -6.96 -8.72
CA ILE A 77 -0.75 -6.99 -8.24
C ILE A 77 0.19 -6.76 -9.41
N VAL A 78 1.07 -5.78 -9.29
CA VAL A 78 2.09 -5.44 -10.28
C VAL A 78 3.48 -5.61 -9.67
N ASP A 79 4.43 -6.09 -10.47
CA ASP A 79 5.84 -6.06 -10.11
C ASP A 79 6.42 -4.72 -10.56
N GLU A 80 6.83 -3.89 -9.59
CA GLU A 80 7.48 -2.62 -9.86
C GLU A 80 8.95 -2.66 -9.42
N LYS A 81 9.83 -3.05 -10.34
CA LYS A 81 11.28 -3.12 -10.12
C LYS A 81 11.64 -4.02 -8.91
N GLY A 82 11.03 -5.21 -8.83
CA GLY A 82 11.26 -6.20 -7.78
C GLY A 82 10.44 -5.98 -6.50
N CYS A 83 9.53 -5.00 -6.51
CA CYS A 83 8.60 -4.71 -5.41
C CYS A 83 7.19 -5.15 -5.81
N LEU A 84 6.42 -5.67 -4.85
CA LEU A 84 5.02 -5.98 -5.04
C LEU A 84 4.18 -4.72 -4.84
N VAL A 85 3.36 -4.35 -5.81
CA VAL A 85 2.40 -3.24 -5.70
C VAL A 85 0.98 -3.76 -5.81
N LEU A 86 0.23 -3.68 -4.71
CA LEU A 86 -1.20 -3.96 -4.66
C LEU A 86 -1.97 -2.70 -5.08
N GLY A 87 -2.89 -2.86 -6.01
CA GLY A 87 -3.77 -1.79 -6.49
C GLY A 87 -5.22 -2.20 -6.62
N TRP A 88 -6.10 -1.21 -6.79
CA TRP A 88 -7.52 -1.37 -7.09
C TRP A 88 -7.85 -0.67 -8.41
N LYS A 89 -8.38 -1.42 -9.39
CA LYS A 89 -8.61 -0.96 -10.77
C LYS A 89 -7.37 -0.27 -11.33
N SER A 90 -6.22 -0.92 -11.16
CA SER A 90 -4.90 -0.43 -11.56
C SER A 90 -4.40 0.83 -10.85
N LYS A 91 -5.10 1.35 -9.83
CA LYS A 91 -4.59 2.42 -8.96
C LYS A 91 -3.76 1.82 -7.82
N PRO A 92 -2.46 2.14 -7.67
CA PRO A 92 -1.64 1.67 -6.57
C PRO A 92 -2.20 2.10 -5.21
N ILE A 93 -2.20 1.19 -4.22
CA ILE A 93 -2.64 1.46 -2.85
C ILE A 93 -1.51 1.14 -1.86
N ILE A 94 -0.92 -0.05 -1.96
CA ILE A 94 0.12 -0.53 -1.02
C ILE A 94 1.30 -1.09 -1.83
N ALA A 95 2.51 -0.80 -1.38
CA ALA A 95 3.72 -1.41 -1.92
C ALA A 95 4.47 -2.19 -0.82
N ALA A 96 4.96 -3.37 -1.15
CA ALA A 96 5.89 -4.15 -0.35
C ALA A 96 7.24 -4.25 -1.08
N SER A 97 8.33 -4.08 -0.34
CA SER A 97 9.69 -4.07 -0.89
C SER A 97 10.65 -4.80 0.05
N CYS A 98 11.69 -5.42 -0.51
CA CYS A 98 12.74 -6.09 0.26
C CYS A 98 14.07 -5.36 0.13
N TRP A 99 14.81 -5.32 1.23
CA TRP A 99 16.07 -4.60 1.36
C TRP A 99 17.08 -5.47 2.08
N LYS A 100 18.35 -5.37 1.70
CA LYS A 100 19.48 -5.96 2.43
C LYS A 100 20.42 -4.86 2.89
N CYS A 101 21.04 -5.04 4.05
CA CYS A 101 22.17 -4.22 4.46
C CYS A 101 23.32 -4.50 3.48
N SER A 102 23.96 -3.43 3.02
CA SER A 102 25.22 -3.52 2.28
C SER A 102 26.33 -4.03 3.19
#